data_AF-A0A1F7BTI2-F1
#
_entry.id   AF-A0A1F7BTI2-F1
#
_cell.length_a   1.000
_cell.length_b   1.000
_cell.length_c   1.000
_cell.angle_alpha   90.00
_cell.angle_beta   90.00
_cell.angle_gamma   90.00
#
_symmetry.space_group_name_H-M   'P 1'
#
loop_
_entity.id
_entity.type
_entity.pdbx_description
1 polymer ?
#
loop_
_entity_poly.entity_id
_entity_poly.type
_entity_poly.pdbx_seq_one_letter_code
_entity_poly.pdbx_strand_id
1 'polypeptide(L)'
;METPSKKNKGGVKSERGKAIVRHNARRHGILAELKTKYEGNAYDGYLRRLHNEYDPHGFMEGVLVERIAVCCLMLYRAAKAEREYMLTRLQPPRYDRLDDMNYDDESYKPVMKHDDIEHLTTIYLRYQTTIENRLYKAMHELERLQRMRKGEHVASPVAVDVSHDGEFVSQK
;
A
#
# COMPACT_ATOMS: atom_id res chain seq x y z
N MET A 1 -20.81 -38.05 -43.29
CA MET A 1 -20.62 -38.07 -41.82
C MET A 1 -19.36 -37.28 -41.51
N GLU A 2 -19.53 -36.03 -41.09
CA GLU A 2 -18.43 -35.12 -40.76
C GLU A 2 -17.90 -35.43 -39.35
N THR A 3 -16.58 -35.59 -39.22
CA THR A 3 -15.90 -35.73 -37.93
C THR A 3 -15.68 -34.36 -37.28
N PRO A 4 -15.93 -34.16 -35.97
CA PRO A 4 -15.74 -32.87 -35.33
C PRO A 4 -14.26 -32.58 -35.09
N SER A 5 -13.81 -31.43 -35.58
CA SER A 5 -12.48 -30.86 -35.33
C SER A 5 -12.27 -30.55 -33.84
N LYS A 6 -11.27 -31.18 -33.22
CA LYS A 6 -10.84 -30.90 -31.84
C LYS A 6 -10.35 -29.45 -31.74
N LYS A 7 -11.15 -28.58 -31.11
CA LYS A 7 -10.71 -27.25 -30.65
C LYS A 7 -9.60 -27.41 -29.61
N ASN A 8 -8.36 -27.18 -30.02
CA ASN A 8 -7.25 -27.01 -29.09
C ASN A 8 -7.53 -25.77 -28.23
N LYS A 9 -7.79 -25.99 -26.93
CA LYS A 9 -7.77 -24.96 -25.89
C LYS A 9 -6.32 -24.46 -25.72
N GLY A 10 -5.86 -23.65 -26.67
CA GLY A 10 -4.53 -23.04 -26.63
C GLY A 10 -4.44 -22.08 -25.46
N GLY A 11 -3.89 -22.54 -24.33
CA GLY A 11 -3.45 -21.67 -23.25
C GLY A 11 -2.44 -20.64 -23.77
N VAL A 12 -2.39 -19.47 -23.13
CA VAL A 12 -1.59 -18.32 -23.57
C VAL A 12 -0.13 -18.73 -23.79
N LYS A 13 0.33 -18.68 -25.05
CA LYS A 13 1.64 -19.23 -25.47
C LYS A 13 2.83 -18.29 -25.26
N SER A 14 2.63 -17.05 -24.79
CA SER A 14 3.72 -16.10 -24.54
C SER A 14 4.19 -16.14 -23.09
N GLU A 15 5.50 -15.97 -22.86
CA GLU A 15 6.06 -15.84 -21.50
C GLU A 15 5.44 -14.65 -20.74
N ARG A 16 5.14 -13.55 -21.45
CA ARG A 16 4.36 -12.42 -20.93
C ARG A 16 2.96 -12.85 -20.45
N GLY A 17 2.31 -13.73 -21.20
CA GLY A 17 1.00 -14.31 -20.85
C GLY A 17 1.05 -15.23 -19.63
N LYS A 18 2.09 -16.05 -19.49
CA LYS A 18 2.32 -16.87 -18.29
C LYS A 18 2.62 -16.03 -17.06
N ALA A 19 3.37 -14.93 -17.21
CA ALA A 19 3.65 -13.99 -16.14
C ALA A 19 2.35 -13.31 -15.64
N ILE A 20 1.47 -12.90 -16.56
CA ILE A 20 0.15 -12.35 -16.24
C ILE A 20 -0.76 -13.39 -15.54
N VAL A 21 -0.72 -14.65 -15.96
CA VAL A 21 -1.49 -15.73 -15.32
C VAL A 21 -0.95 -16.05 -13.92
N ARG A 22 0.37 -16.06 -13.71
CA ARG A 22 1.00 -16.11 -12.38
C ARG A 22 0.63 -14.91 -11.51
N HIS A 23 0.51 -13.73 -12.11
CA HIS A 23 0.09 -12.50 -11.43
C HIS A 23 -1.38 -12.55 -10.98
N ASN A 24 -2.26 -13.18 -11.77
CA ASN A 24 -3.65 -13.39 -11.37
C ASN A 24 -3.80 -14.40 -10.24
N ALA A 25 -2.99 -15.46 -10.20
CA ALA A 25 -2.90 -16.35 -9.04
C ALA A 25 -2.44 -15.61 -7.76
N ARG A 26 -1.66 -14.53 -7.93
CA ARG A 26 -1.22 -13.60 -6.87
C ARG A 26 -2.22 -12.53 -6.45
N ARG A 27 -3.37 -12.37 -7.12
CA ARG A 27 -4.48 -11.62 -6.51
C ARG A 27 -4.97 -12.26 -5.19
N HIS A 28 -4.51 -13.47 -4.90
CA HIS A 28 -4.62 -14.18 -3.62
C HIS A 28 -3.28 -14.29 -2.87
N GLY A 29 -2.31 -13.41 -3.13
CA GLY A 29 -1.01 -13.40 -2.45
C GLY A 29 -1.08 -12.77 -1.06
N ILE A 30 -0.04 -13.00 -0.24
CA ILE A 30 0.09 -12.56 1.17
C ILE A 30 -0.23 -11.06 1.37
N LEU A 31 0.03 -10.20 0.38
CA LEU A 31 -0.24 -8.76 0.48
C LEU A 31 -1.68 -8.38 0.07
N ALA A 32 -2.38 -9.21 -0.70
CA ALA A 32 -3.80 -9.04 -1.01
C ALA A 32 -4.69 -9.31 0.20
N GLU A 33 -4.20 -10.05 1.21
CA GLU A 33 -4.88 -10.25 2.50
C GLU A 33 -4.87 -8.99 3.38
N LEU A 34 -4.00 -8.02 3.09
CA LEU A 34 -3.89 -6.80 3.88
C LEU A 34 -5.07 -5.84 3.68
N LYS A 35 -5.86 -6.00 2.62
CA LYS A 35 -6.97 -5.09 2.29
C LYS A 35 -8.27 -5.55 2.95
N THR A 36 -9.01 -4.62 3.55
CA THR A 36 -10.38 -4.89 3.98
C THR A 36 -11.34 -4.80 2.79
N LYS A 37 -12.56 -5.35 2.92
CA LYS A 37 -13.61 -5.21 1.87
C LYS A 37 -13.92 -3.74 1.54
N TYR A 38 -13.83 -2.85 2.53
CA TYR A 38 -14.06 -1.42 2.37
C TYR A 38 -12.98 -0.72 1.54
N GLU A 39 -11.77 -1.29 1.48
CA GLU A 39 -10.61 -0.69 0.81
C GLU A 39 -10.21 -1.44 -0.45
N GLY A 40 -10.89 -2.54 -0.77
CA GLY A 40 -10.59 -3.40 -1.91
C GLY A 40 -10.49 -2.61 -3.22
N ASN A 41 -11.42 -1.67 -3.42
CA ASN A 41 -11.45 -0.81 -4.60
C ASN A 41 -10.27 0.17 -4.68
N ALA A 42 -9.82 0.70 -3.54
CA ALA A 42 -8.70 1.64 -3.49
C ALA A 42 -7.38 0.92 -3.80
N TYR A 43 -7.11 -0.19 -3.10
CA TYR A 43 -5.91 -1.00 -3.33
C TYR A 43 -5.86 -1.55 -4.76
N ASP A 44 -6.95 -2.14 -5.25
CA ASP A 44 -6.99 -2.68 -6.62
C ASP A 44 -6.87 -1.55 -7.66
N GLY A 45 -7.34 -0.34 -7.33
CA GLY A 45 -7.14 0.87 -8.12
C GLY A 45 -5.67 1.29 -8.20
N TYR A 46 -4.99 1.36 -7.05
CA TYR A 46 -3.55 1.67 -6.99
C TYR A 46 -2.73 0.65 -7.76
N LEU A 47 -2.95 -0.64 -7.48
CA LEU A 47 -2.20 -1.71 -8.11
C LEU A 47 -2.36 -1.67 -9.63
N ARG A 48 -3.58 -1.52 -10.15
CA ARG A 48 -3.82 -1.38 -11.60
C ARG A 48 -3.08 -0.19 -12.20
N ARG A 49 -3.15 0.99 -11.57
CA ARG A 49 -2.47 2.20 -12.06
C ARG A 49 -0.96 2.01 -12.07
N LEU A 50 -0.39 1.51 -10.98
CA LEU A 50 1.05 1.27 -10.84
C LEU A 50 1.55 0.22 -11.84
N HIS A 51 0.78 -0.83 -12.09
CA HIS A 51 1.12 -1.80 -13.14
C HIS A 51 1.15 -1.18 -14.53
N ASN A 52 0.19 -0.30 -14.84
CA ASN A 52 0.13 0.39 -16.13
C ASN A 52 1.26 1.43 -16.27
N GLU A 53 1.59 2.13 -15.19
CA GLU A 53 2.60 3.19 -15.17
C GLU A 53 4.02 2.62 -15.27
N TYR A 54 4.32 1.62 -14.44
CA TYR A 54 5.67 1.06 -14.37
C TYR A 54 5.93 -0.05 -15.40
N ASP A 55 4.91 -0.70 -15.98
CA ASP A 55 5.03 -1.89 -16.84
C ASP A 55 6.10 -2.88 -16.30
N PRO A 56 5.89 -3.43 -15.09
CA PRO A 56 6.90 -4.25 -14.44
C PRO A 56 7.17 -5.51 -15.26
N HIS A 57 8.46 -5.79 -15.49
CA HIS A 57 8.93 -6.96 -16.19
C HIS A 57 9.72 -7.87 -15.25
N GLY A 58 9.34 -9.15 -15.27
CA GLY A 58 9.93 -10.14 -14.38
C GLY A 58 9.41 -10.06 -12.94
N PHE A 59 9.97 -10.92 -12.09
CA PHE A 59 9.44 -11.17 -10.75
C PHE A 59 9.69 -10.01 -9.78
N MET A 60 10.92 -9.48 -9.75
CA MET A 60 11.34 -8.49 -8.75
C MET A 60 10.64 -7.14 -8.96
N GLU A 61 10.52 -6.68 -10.21
CA GLU A 61 9.76 -5.46 -10.51
C GLU A 61 8.28 -5.59 -10.09
N GLY A 62 7.66 -6.75 -10.33
CA GLY A 62 6.29 -7.01 -9.88
C GLY A 62 6.13 -6.94 -8.36
N VAL A 63 7.07 -7.51 -7.60
CA VAL A 63 7.07 -7.45 -6.13
C VAL A 63 7.23 -6.02 -5.62
N LEU A 64 8.07 -5.21 -6.26
CA LEU A 64 8.27 -3.81 -5.87
C LEU A 64 7.02 -2.97 -6.17
N VAL A 65 6.37 -3.17 -7.33
CA VAL A 65 5.08 -2.53 -7.64
C VAL A 65 4.00 -2.87 -6.61
N GLU A 66 3.89 -4.14 -6.21
CA GLU A 66 2.94 -4.57 -5.18
C GLU A 66 3.27 -3.95 -3.82
N ARG A 67 4.57 -3.83 -3.48
CA ARG A 67 5.03 -3.16 -2.25
C ARG A 67 4.68 -1.67 -2.24
N ILE A 68 4.85 -0.98 -3.37
CA ILE A 68 4.46 0.43 -3.53
C ILE A 68 2.94 0.57 -3.28
N ALA A 69 2.13 -0.30 -3.88
CA ALA A 69 0.68 -0.29 -3.71
C ALA A 69 0.26 -0.47 -2.23
N VAL A 70 0.94 -1.36 -1.49
CA VAL A 70 0.71 -1.55 -0.05
C VAL A 70 1.07 -0.29 0.74
N CYS A 71 2.21 0.34 0.44
CA CYS A 71 2.60 1.57 1.12
C CYS A 71 1.58 2.70 0.86
N CYS A 72 1.09 2.84 -0.38
CA CYS A 72 0.01 3.78 -0.69
C CYS A 72 -1.27 3.52 0.12
N LEU A 73 -1.67 2.25 0.26
CA LEU A 73 -2.83 1.89 1.08
C LEU A 73 -2.62 2.25 2.56
N MET A 74 -1.44 2.00 3.10
CA MET A 74 -1.12 2.33 4.49
C MET A 74 -1.12 3.84 4.74
N LEU A 75 -0.57 4.63 3.81
CA LEU A 75 -0.63 6.10 3.89
C LEU A 75 -2.07 6.62 3.75
N TYR A 76 -2.89 6.00 2.89
CA TYR A 76 -4.31 6.31 2.78
C TYR A 76 -5.05 6.07 4.11
N ARG A 77 -4.76 4.96 4.79
CA ARG A 77 -5.33 4.66 6.12
C ARG A 77 -4.91 5.70 7.16
N ALA A 78 -3.65 6.09 7.17
CA ALA A 78 -3.12 7.13 8.05
C ALA A 78 -3.88 8.46 7.85
N ALA A 79 -3.97 8.93 6.61
CA ALA A 79 -4.68 10.16 6.26
C ALA A 79 -6.17 10.10 6.62
N LYS A 80 -6.81 8.94 6.46
CA LYS A 80 -8.21 8.75 6.84
C LYS A 80 -8.39 8.83 8.36
N ALA A 81 -7.52 8.18 9.14
CA ALA A 81 -7.57 8.24 10.61
C ALA A 81 -7.37 9.68 11.11
N GLU A 82 -6.40 10.40 10.55
CA GLU A 82 -6.14 11.81 10.86
C GLU A 82 -7.37 12.69 10.54
N ARG A 83 -7.99 12.51 9.37
CA ARG A 83 -9.20 13.24 8.98
C ARG A 83 -10.36 12.99 9.97
N GLU A 84 -10.62 11.74 10.32
CA GLU A 84 -11.68 11.40 11.28
C GLU A 84 -11.41 12.05 12.64
N TYR A 85 -10.16 12.01 13.12
CA TYR A 85 -9.75 12.67 14.36
C TYR A 85 -9.97 14.19 14.31
N MET A 86 -9.58 14.85 13.22
CA MET A 86 -9.79 16.30 13.09
C MET A 86 -11.28 16.66 13.07
N LEU A 87 -12.11 15.88 12.35
CA LEU A 87 -13.55 16.13 12.28
C LEU A 87 -14.24 15.92 13.64
N THR A 88 -13.86 14.91 14.43
CA THR A 88 -14.42 14.75 15.79
C THR A 88 -14.00 15.85 16.74
N ARG A 89 -12.84 16.49 16.54
CA ARG A 89 -12.38 17.61 17.37
C ARG A 89 -13.00 18.95 16.97
N LEU A 90 -13.17 19.19 15.67
CA LEU A 90 -13.72 20.44 15.13
C LEU A 90 -15.26 20.47 15.19
N GLN A 91 -15.90 19.31 15.05
CA GLN A 91 -17.35 19.14 15.06
C GLN A 91 -17.72 17.98 16.00
N PRO A 92 -17.56 18.15 17.32
CA PRO A 92 -17.74 17.06 18.26
C PRO A 92 -19.15 16.48 18.18
N PRO A 93 -19.31 15.15 18.11
CA PRO A 93 -20.62 14.53 18.11
C PRO A 93 -21.33 14.85 19.43
N ARG A 94 -22.50 15.48 19.36
CA ARG A 94 -23.33 15.77 20.54
C ARG A 94 -24.05 14.49 20.93
N TYR A 95 -23.44 13.67 21.79
CA TYR A 95 -24.03 12.41 22.24
C TYR A 95 -25.05 12.57 23.38
N ASP A 96 -25.11 13.70 24.09
CA ASP A 96 -26.00 13.86 25.24
C ASP A 96 -26.34 15.34 25.54
N ARG A 97 -27.38 15.86 24.91
CA ARG A 97 -28.25 16.85 25.57
C ARG A 97 -29.69 16.53 25.20
N LEU A 98 -30.40 15.90 26.13
CA LEU A 98 -31.83 15.59 26.04
C LEU A 98 -32.74 16.85 25.94
N ASP A 99 -32.17 18.06 25.89
CA ASP A 99 -32.89 19.35 25.98
C ASP A 99 -32.83 20.22 24.71
N ASP A 100 -32.14 19.82 23.64
CA ASP A 100 -32.02 20.68 22.43
C ASP A 100 -33.05 20.28 21.36
N MET A 101 -34.30 20.73 21.54
CA MET A 101 -35.41 20.57 20.58
C MET A 101 -35.34 21.56 19.39
N ASN A 102 -34.15 22.05 19.03
CA ASN A 102 -33.92 22.84 17.82
C ASN A 102 -32.90 22.12 16.93
N TYR A 103 -33.44 21.44 15.91
CA TYR A 103 -32.73 20.59 14.97
C TYR A 103 -32.04 21.44 13.89
N ASP A 104 -30.73 21.64 14.04
CA ASP A 104 -29.85 21.84 12.88
C ASP A 104 -28.90 20.63 12.79
N ASP A 105 -29.10 19.82 11.74
CA ASP A 105 -28.44 18.55 11.45
C ASP A 105 -27.01 18.75 10.91
N GLU A 106 -26.20 19.60 11.54
CA GLU A 106 -24.83 19.92 11.08
C GLU A 106 -23.71 19.22 11.87
N SER A 107 -24.04 18.37 12.85
CA SER A 107 -23.02 17.67 13.66
C SER A 107 -22.36 16.50 12.90
N TYR A 108 -21.03 16.40 12.96
CA TYR A 108 -20.30 15.28 12.38
C TYR A 108 -20.56 13.98 13.14
N LYS A 109 -20.91 12.91 12.41
CA LYS A 109 -21.10 11.56 12.95
C LYS A 109 -19.87 10.71 12.62
N PRO A 110 -19.01 10.38 13.59
CA PRO A 110 -17.78 9.62 13.34
C PRO A 110 -18.08 8.24 12.79
N VAL A 111 -17.28 7.78 11.83
CA VAL A 111 -17.41 6.43 11.25
C VAL A 111 -16.74 5.37 12.14
N MET A 112 -15.86 5.79 13.06
CA MET A 112 -15.14 4.95 14.03
C MET A 112 -15.36 5.48 15.45
N LYS A 113 -15.22 4.61 16.48
CA LYS A 113 -15.29 5.05 17.88
C LYS A 113 -14.13 5.97 18.21
N HIS A 114 -14.34 6.90 19.15
CA HIS A 114 -13.32 7.88 19.53
C HIS A 114 -12.00 7.23 19.97
N ASP A 115 -12.06 6.23 20.86
CA ASP A 115 -10.87 5.53 21.37
C ASP A 115 -10.09 4.81 20.25
N ASP A 116 -10.82 4.24 19.28
CA ASP A 116 -10.21 3.60 18.10
C ASP A 116 -9.52 4.65 17.20
N ILE A 117 -10.10 5.85 17.06
CA ILE A 117 -9.51 6.94 16.28
C ILE A 117 -8.19 7.41 16.91
N GLU A 118 -8.16 7.62 18.23
CA GLU A 118 -6.96 8.06 18.95
C GLU A 118 -5.84 7.01 18.88
N HIS A 119 -6.21 5.73 19.07
CA HIS A 119 -5.29 4.61 18.94
C HIS A 119 -4.72 4.48 17.52
N LEU A 120 -5.58 4.52 16.50
CA LEU A 120 -5.16 4.42 15.10
C LEU A 120 -4.31 5.63 14.69
N THR A 121 -4.68 6.85 15.10
CA THR A 121 -3.91 8.07 14.81
C THR A 121 -2.51 7.97 15.40
N THR A 122 -2.39 7.51 16.65
CA THR A 122 -1.10 7.32 17.31
C THR A 122 -0.22 6.29 16.59
N ILE A 123 -0.81 5.17 16.17
CA ILE A 123 -0.10 4.14 15.38
C ILE A 123 0.33 4.71 14.03
N TYR A 124 -0.59 5.30 13.28
CA TYR A 124 -0.33 5.74 11.92
C TYR A 124 0.66 6.91 11.85
N LEU A 125 0.59 7.89 12.74
CA LEU A 125 1.57 8.99 12.80
C LEU A 125 2.97 8.47 13.15
N ARG A 126 3.08 7.50 14.07
CA ARG A 126 4.38 6.91 14.44
C ARG A 126 4.99 6.10 13.29
N TYR A 127 4.15 5.42 12.51
CA TYR A 127 4.62 4.63 11.37
C TYR A 127 4.70 5.42 10.06
N GLN A 128 4.19 6.65 9.98
CA GLN A 128 4.15 7.44 8.75
C GLN A 128 5.55 7.58 8.14
N THR A 129 6.52 8.09 8.89
CA THR A 129 7.92 8.20 8.43
C THR A 129 8.50 6.84 8.00
N THR A 130 8.15 5.77 8.71
CA THR A 130 8.60 4.42 8.36
C THR A 130 7.98 3.93 7.06
N ILE A 131 6.70 4.20 6.82
CA ILE A 131 5.97 3.82 5.62
C ILE A 131 6.48 4.64 4.43
N GLU A 132 6.69 5.94 4.59
CA GLU A 132 7.26 6.81 3.56
C GLU A 132 8.68 6.36 3.18
N ASN A 133 9.53 6.06 4.16
CA ASN A 133 10.87 5.53 3.90
C ASN A 133 10.82 4.19 3.14
N ARG A 134 9.86 3.31 3.47
CA ARG A 134 9.66 2.05 2.73
C ARG A 134 9.15 2.29 1.32
N LEU A 135 8.26 3.28 1.12
CA LEU A 135 7.75 3.69 -0.18
C LEU A 135 8.88 4.19 -1.08
N TYR A 136 9.65 5.17 -0.63
CA TYR A 136 10.75 5.74 -1.42
C TYR A 136 11.81 4.70 -1.75
N LYS A 137 12.17 3.84 -0.79
CA LYS A 137 13.09 2.71 -1.07
C LYS A 137 12.55 1.77 -2.14
N ALA A 138 11.27 1.40 -2.09
CA ALA A 138 10.68 0.53 -3.10
C ALA A 138 10.64 1.19 -4.49
N MET A 139 10.35 2.49 -4.56
CA MET A 139 10.38 3.26 -5.81
C MET A 139 11.80 3.33 -6.39
N HIS A 140 12.81 3.64 -5.57
CA HIS A 140 14.20 3.71 -6.02
C HIS A 140 14.71 2.36 -6.54
N GLU A 141 14.43 1.27 -5.83
CA GLU A 141 14.83 -0.07 -6.28
C GLU A 141 14.11 -0.48 -7.58
N LEU A 142 12.84 -0.09 -7.75
CA LEU A 142 12.11 -0.37 -8.98
C LEU A 142 12.72 0.40 -10.15
N GLU A 143 12.95 1.69 -9.98
CA GLU A 143 13.62 2.52 -10.99
C GLU A 143 14.98 1.93 -11.34
N ARG A 144 15.77 1.52 -10.33
CA ARG A 144 17.06 0.87 -10.48
C ARG A 144 16.98 -0.34 -11.42
N LEU A 145 16.06 -1.27 -11.16
CA LEU A 145 15.85 -2.45 -12.00
C LEU A 145 15.42 -2.09 -13.42
N GLN A 146 14.54 -1.11 -13.57
CA GLN A 146 14.05 -0.69 -14.87
C GLN A 146 15.13 0.00 -15.72
N ARG A 147 16.01 0.78 -15.09
CA ARG A 147 17.16 1.40 -15.76
C ARG A 147 18.17 0.34 -16.20
N MET A 148 18.48 -0.63 -15.34
CA MET A 148 19.31 -1.79 -15.72
C MET A 148 18.71 -2.56 -16.89
N ARG A 149 17.39 -2.78 -16.88
CA ARG A 149 16.64 -3.42 -17.98
C ARG A 149 16.73 -2.65 -19.29
N LYS A 150 16.72 -1.31 -19.24
CA LYS A 150 16.91 -0.42 -20.40
C LYS A 150 18.36 -0.34 -20.88
N GLY A 151 19.30 -1.00 -20.20
CA GLY A 151 20.73 -0.95 -20.52
C GLY A 151 21.43 0.33 -20.04
N GLU A 152 20.78 1.13 -19.20
CA GLU A 152 21.40 2.30 -18.59
C GLU A 152 22.45 1.87 -17.55
N HIS A 153 23.52 2.65 -17.41
CA HIS A 153 24.46 2.45 -16.33
C HIS A 153 23.82 2.87 -15.01
N VAL A 154 23.80 1.95 -14.05
CA VAL A 154 23.22 2.17 -12.73
C VAL A 154 24.30 1.92 -11.69
N ALA A 155 24.64 2.96 -10.93
CA ALA A 155 25.63 2.86 -9.87
C ALA A 155 25.28 1.75 -8.86
N SER A 156 26.31 1.15 -8.26
CA SER A 156 26.09 0.22 -7.16
C SER A 156 25.42 0.94 -5.99
N PRO A 157 24.49 0.31 -5.25
CA PRO A 157 23.94 0.90 -4.05
C PRO A 157 25.07 1.29 -3.09
N VAL A 158 25.01 2.52 -2.58
CA VAL A 158 25.98 2.98 -1.57
C VAL A 158 25.58 2.35 -0.23
N ALA A 159 26.30 1.29 0.16
CA ALA A 159 26.22 0.76 1.53
C ALA A 159 27.27 1.48 2.38
N VAL A 160 26.81 2.32 3.31
CA VAL A 160 27.67 2.92 4.33
C VAL A 160 27.55 2.05 5.58
N ASP A 161 28.60 1.28 5.89
CA ASP A 161 28.69 0.59 7.17
C ASP A 161 29.07 1.63 8.24
N VAL A 162 28.12 1.90 9.16
CA VAL A 162 28.35 2.79 10.29
C VAL A 162 28.81 1.95 11.49
N SER A 163 30.12 1.80 11.64
CA SER A 163 30.73 1.24 12.83
C SER A 163 30.47 2.17 14.02
N HIS A 164 29.65 1.73 14.98
CA HIS A 164 29.59 2.39 16.28
C HIS A 164 30.68 1.79 17.15
N ASP A 165 31.85 2.43 17.18
CA ASP A 165 32.88 2.14 18.18
C ASP A 165 32.41 2.71 19.52
N GLY A 166 31.48 1.98 20.16
CA GLY A 166 31.05 2.27 21.51
C GLY A 166 32.20 2.01 22.47
N GLU A 167 32.90 3.06 22.88
CA GLU A 167 33.75 3.02 24.07
C GLU A 167 32.87 2.65 25.26
N PHE A 168 32.94 1.39 25.69
CA PHE A 168 32.41 0.95 26.97
C PHE A 168 33.20 1.67 28.07
N VAL A 169 32.68 2.81 28.53
CA VAL A 169 33.16 3.44 29.76
C VAL A 169 32.70 2.59 30.94
N SER A 170 33.60 1.74 31.42
CA SER A 170 33.40 0.99 32.66
C SER A 170 33.41 1.98 33.83
N GLN A 171 32.25 2.19 34.46
CA GLN A 171 32.17 2.97 35.70
C GLN A 171 32.74 2.12 36.86
N LYS A 172 33.76 2.66 37.53
CA LYS A 172 34.33 2.15 38.78
C LYS A 172 33.46 2.48 39.97
#